data_AF-A0A452RZM4-F1
#
_entry.id   AF-A0A452RZM4-F1
#
_cell.length_a   1.000
_cell.length_b   1.000
_cell.length_c   1.000
_cell.angle_alpha   90.00
_cell.angle_beta   90.00
_cell.angle_gamma   90.00
#
_symmetry.space_group_name_H-M   'P 1'
#
loop_
_entity.id
_entity.type
_entity.pdbx_description
1 polymer ?
#
loop_
_entity_poly.entity_id
_entity_poly.type
_entity_poly.pdbx_seq_one_letter_code
_entity_poly.pdbx_strand_id
1 'polypeptide(L)'
;MDLSELDRDSTGRCRLNSPVPAVCRKEPCVLGVDEAGRGPVLGPMVYAICYCPLSRLADLEALKVADSKTLSESERDRLFVKIEEDGDFVGWALDVLSPNLISTSMLGRVKYNLNSLSHDTATGLVQYALDQGVKVAQVFVDTVGPPETYQERLQECFPGIEVTVKAKADALYPVVSAASICAKVARDQAVKNWHFVETLQDLDADYGSGYPNDPKTKAWLRKHVEPVFGFPQFVRFSWRTAQSILEKEAEGVLWWVSRRCCEEGGREARAQPSLEIPAPPRPTAQSGQCHHLSRREDSATGHQEGPGRIMSYFSKGPQTHPHLPHRYFQERGLESATTL
;
A
#
# COMPACT_ATOMS: atom_id res chain seq x y z
N MET A 1 2.16 -15.66 -20.49
CA MET A 1 2.35 -14.35 -19.83
C MET A 1 3.78 -14.25 -19.34
N ASP A 2 4.50 -13.18 -19.68
CA ASP A 2 5.86 -12.91 -19.19
C ASP A 2 5.77 -12.05 -17.92
N LEU A 3 6.16 -12.57 -16.76
CA LEU A 3 6.11 -11.87 -15.48
C LEU A 3 7.49 -11.41 -15.01
N SER A 4 8.49 -11.41 -15.89
CA SER A 4 9.88 -11.08 -15.56
C SER A 4 10.09 -9.70 -14.94
N GLU A 5 9.13 -8.77 -15.09
CA GLU A 5 9.16 -7.49 -14.38
C GLU A 5 9.08 -7.67 -12.86
N LEU A 6 8.31 -8.65 -12.36
CA LEU A 6 8.20 -8.94 -10.93
C LEU A 6 9.47 -9.57 -10.37
N ASP A 7 10.27 -10.23 -11.22
CA ASP A 7 11.58 -10.77 -10.83
C ASP A 7 12.61 -9.64 -10.62
N ARG A 8 12.46 -8.54 -11.36
CA ARG A 8 13.34 -7.36 -11.28
C ARG A 8 12.97 -6.43 -10.13
N ASP A 9 11.66 -6.21 -9.92
CA ASP A 9 11.14 -5.38 -8.86
C ASP A 9 9.94 -6.04 -8.17
N SER A 10 10.24 -6.68 -7.04
CA SER A 10 9.21 -7.32 -6.22
C SER A 10 8.34 -6.33 -5.47
N THR A 11 8.69 -5.03 -5.39
CA THR A 11 7.82 -3.99 -4.81
C THR A 11 6.86 -3.37 -5.81
N GLY A 12 6.99 -3.74 -7.08
CA GLY A 12 6.23 -3.16 -8.18
C GLY A 12 4.89 -3.84 -8.45
N ARG A 13 4.31 -3.38 -9.55
CA ARG A 13 3.22 -4.05 -10.27
C ARG A 13 3.76 -4.42 -11.65
N CYS A 14 3.32 -5.54 -12.21
CA CYS A 14 3.63 -5.91 -13.59
C CYS A 14 2.37 -5.73 -14.44
N ARG A 15 2.47 -4.97 -15.53
CA ARG A 15 1.35 -4.70 -16.42
C ARG A 15 1.48 -5.50 -17.70
N LEU A 16 0.48 -6.33 -18.00
CA LEU A 16 0.38 -7.07 -19.25
C LEU A 16 -0.84 -6.60 -20.03
N ASN A 17 -0.76 -6.61 -21.36
CA ASN A 17 -1.85 -6.18 -22.22
C ASN A 17 -1.80 -6.84 -23.59
N SER A 18 -2.96 -6.91 -24.24
CA SER A 18 -3.05 -7.18 -25.66
C SER A 18 -2.78 -5.90 -26.47
N PRO A 19 -2.40 -6.03 -27.76
CA PRO A 19 -2.50 -4.91 -28.70
C PRO A 19 -3.93 -4.34 -28.72
N VAL A 20 -4.06 -3.02 -28.88
CA VAL A 20 -5.38 -2.37 -28.97
C VAL A 20 -5.99 -2.63 -30.34
N PRO A 21 -7.18 -3.27 -30.44
CA PRO A 21 -7.83 -3.47 -31.73
C PRO A 21 -8.19 -2.15 -32.40
N ALA A 22 -8.00 -2.07 -33.73
CA ALA A 22 -8.20 -0.82 -34.47
C ALA A 22 -9.66 -0.31 -34.39
N VAL A 23 -10.62 -1.22 -34.28
CA VAL A 23 -12.05 -0.90 -34.12
C VAL A 23 -12.32 -0.17 -32.79
N CYS A 24 -11.62 -0.55 -31.71
CA CYS A 24 -11.78 0.03 -30.37
C CYS A 24 -11.31 1.50 -30.27
N ARG A 25 -10.55 1.98 -31.26
CA ARG A 25 -10.13 3.39 -31.37
C ARG A 25 -11.16 4.25 -32.11
N LYS A 26 -12.09 3.62 -32.83
CA LYS A 26 -13.05 4.29 -33.72
C LYS A 26 -14.45 4.28 -33.14
N GLU A 27 -14.88 3.14 -32.64
CA GLU A 27 -16.23 2.88 -32.12
C GLU A 27 -16.28 2.98 -30.59
N PRO A 28 -17.44 3.34 -30.01
CA PRO A 28 -17.63 3.32 -28.56
C PRO A 28 -17.53 1.90 -28.01
N CYS A 29 -16.70 1.72 -26.98
CA CYS A 29 -16.44 0.45 -26.32
C CYS A 29 -17.11 0.35 -24.96
N VAL A 30 -17.43 -0.89 -24.61
CA VAL A 30 -17.77 -1.30 -23.25
C VAL A 30 -16.56 -1.97 -22.62
N LEU A 31 -16.31 -1.69 -21.34
CA LEU A 31 -15.18 -2.19 -20.57
C LEU A 31 -15.67 -2.89 -19.30
N GLY A 32 -15.18 -4.09 -19.03
CA GLY A 32 -15.40 -4.82 -17.79
C GLY A 32 -14.14 -4.83 -16.92
N VAL A 33 -14.31 -4.73 -15.60
CA VAL A 33 -13.24 -4.78 -14.60
C VAL A 33 -13.55 -5.87 -13.58
N ASP A 34 -12.57 -6.73 -13.30
CA ASP A 34 -12.67 -7.76 -12.26
C ASP A 34 -11.27 -8.07 -11.69
N GLU A 35 -11.22 -8.81 -10.58
CA GLU A 35 -10.00 -9.22 -9.91
C GLU A 35 -9.92 -10.72 -9.60
N ALA A 36 -8.70 -11.18 -9.31
CA ALA A 36 -8.44 -12.50 -8.76
C ALA A 36 -7.38 -12.43 -7.66
N GLY A 37 -7.48 -13.30 -6.67
CA GLY A 37 -6.48 -13.41 -5.60
C GLY A 37 -6.60 -12.32 -4.52
N ARG A 38 -7.79 -11.75 -4.29
CA ARG A 38 -8.01 -10.80 -3.20
C ARG A 38 -7.84 -11.39 -1.80
N GLY A 39 -8.34 -12.60 -1.56
CA GLY A 39 -8.38 -13.24 -0.24
C GLY A 39 -7.12 -14.02 0.25
N PRO A 40 -6.33 -14.67 -0.63
CA PRO A 40 -5.15 -15.42 -0.24
C PRO A 40 -4.15 -14.65 0.63
N VAL A 41 -3.51 -15.36 1.56
CA VAL A 41 -2.36 -14.85 2.33
C VAL A 41 -1.04 -15.02 1.56
N LEU A 42 -1.04 -15.86 0.53
CA LEU A 42 0.10 -16.11 -0.37
C LEU A 42 -0.18 -15.60 -1.78
N GLY A 43 0.88 -15.17 -2.46
CA GLY A 43 0.86 -14.86 -3.88
C GLY A 43 0.25 -13.52 -4.25
N PRO A 44 0.27 -13.18 -5.54
CA PRO A 44 -0.15 -11.87 -6.04
C PRO A 44 -1.68 -11.71 -6.06
N MET A 45 -2.10 -10.45 -6.14
CA MET A 45 -3.48 -10.08 -6.51
C MET A 45 -3.43 -9.59 -7.95
N VAL A 46 -4.41 -9.93 -8.77
CA VAL A 46 -4.45 -9.52 -10.18
C VAL A 46 -5.74 -8.77 -10.44
N TYR A 47 -5.62 -7.58 -11.02
CA TYR A 47 -6.74 -6.86 -11.60
C TYR A 47 -6.67 -6.99 -13.11
N ALA A 48 -7.81 -7.18 -13.77
CA ALA A 48 -7.89 -7.21 -15.22
C ALA A 48 -9.05 -6.37 -15.73
N ILE A 49 -8.85 -5.86 -16.94
CA ILE A 49 -9.87 -5.23 -17.76
C ILE A 49 -10.00 -5.96 -19.09
N CYS A 50 -11.22 -6.03 -19.60
CA CYS A 50 -11.53 -6.53 -20.93
C CYS A 50 -12.48 -5.53 -21.60
N TYR A 51 -12.26 -5.24 -22.88
CA TYR A 51 -13.05 -4.26 -23.61
C TYR A 51 -13.29 -4.69 -25.05
N CYS A 52 -14.46 -4.33 -25.58
CA CYS A 52 -14.83 -4.54 -26.98
C CYS A 52 -15.79 -3.43 -27.45
N PRO A 53 -15.97 -3.23 -28.77
CA PRO A 53 -16.99 -2.31 -29.29
C PRO A 53 -18.39 -2.72 -28.84
N LEU A 54 -19.26 -1.73 -28.56
CA LEU A 54 -20.66 -1.97 -28.22
C LEU A 54 -21.40 -2.76 -29.32
N SER A 55 -21.03 -2.53 -30.58
CA SER A 55 -21.57 -3.23 -31.76
C SER A 55 -21.27 -4.74 -31.78
N ARG A 56 -20.23 -5.19 -31.07
CA ARG A 56 -19.74 -6.58 -31.02
C ARG A 56 -20.02 -7.28 -29.68
N LEU A 57 -20.79 -6.66 -28.79
CA LEU A 57 -21.06 -7.22 -27.45
C LEU A 57 -21.77 -8.59 -27.52
N ALA A 58 -22.67 -8.78 -28.49
CA ALA A 58 -23.35 -10.06 -28.70
C ALA A 58 -22.40 -11.19 -29.11
N ASP A 59 -21.32 -10.87 -29.84
CA ASP A 59 -20.32 -11.87 -30.22
C ASP A 59 -19.51 -12.32 -29.01
N LEU A 60 -19.16 -11.38 -28.11
CA LEU A 60 -18.51 -11.70 -26.84
C LEU A 60 -19.41 -12.59 -25.95
N GLU A 61 -20.72 -12.34 -25.94
CA GLU A 61 -21.68 -13.18 -25.23
C GLU A 61 -21.75 -14.60 -25.83
N ALA A 62 -21.69 -14.72 -27.16
CA ALA A 62 -21.69 -16.00 -27.86
C ALA A 62 -20.48 -16.89 -27.52
N LEU A 63 -19.38 -16.32 -27.02
CA LEU A 63 -18.22 -17.06 -26.50
C LEU A 63 -18.51 -17.84 -25.20
N LYS A 64 -19.69 -17.64 -24.59
CA LYS A 64 -20.14 -18.31 -23.36
C LYS A 64 -19.18 -18.15 -22.18
N VAL A 65 -18.65 -16.95 -22.03
CA VAL A 65 -17.68 -16.59 -20.98
C VAL A 65 -18.36 -16.46 -19.59
N ALA A 66 -19.70 -16.37 -19.54
CA ALA A 66 -20.49 -15.97 -18.37
C ALA A 66 -20.47 -16.92 -17.14
N ASP A 67 -20.20 -18.22 -17.26
CA ASP A 67 -20.37 -19.19 -16.15
C ASP A 67 -19.04 -19.53 -15.44
N SER A 68 -18.24 -18.51 -15.09
CA SER A 68 -16.84 -18.70 -14.68
C SER A 68 -16.61 -19.27 -13.26
N LYS A 69 -17.65 -19.33 -12.42
CA LYS A 69 -17.50 -19.70 -10.98
C LYS A 69 -17.30 -21.20 -10.75
N THR A 70 -17.67 -22.04 -11.70
CA THR A 70 -17.54 -23.51 -11.65
C THR A 70 -16.51 -24.05 -12.63
N LEU A 71 -15.89 -23.19 -13.46
CA LEU A 71 -14.94 -23.62 -14.47
C LEU A 71 -13.66 -24.15 -13.85
N SER A 72 -13.21 -25.27 -14.40
CA SER A 72 -11.88 -25.79 -14.14
C SER A 72 -10.79 -24.85 -14.66
N GLU A 73 -9.55 -25.03 -14.20
CA GLU A 73 -8.41 -24.26 -14.69
C GLU A 73 -8.21 -24.41 -16.20
N SER A 74 -8.28 -25.63 -16.73
CA SER A 74 -8.11 -25.90 -18.16
C SER A 74 -9.21 -25.27 -19.01
N GLU A 75 -10.44 -25.18 -18.51
CA GLU A 75 -11.52 -24.49 -19.19
C GLU A 75 -11.30 -22.97 -19.24
N ARG A 76 -10.78 -22.38 -18.15
CA ARG A 76 -10.40 -20.97 -18.10
C ARG A 76 -9.27 -20.66 -19.08
N ASP A 77 -8.23 -21.51 -19.14
CA ASP A 77 -7.14 -21.38 -20.10
C ASP A 77 -7.67 -21.43 -21.54
N ARG A 78 -8.56 -22.38 -21.86
CA ARG A 78 -9.18 -22.48 -23.19
C ARG A 78 -9.99 -21.24 -23.54
N LEU A 79 -10.75 -20.68 -22.60
CA LEU A 79 -11.53 -19.47 -22.84
C LEU A 79 -10.64 -18.24 -23.00
N PHE A 80 -9.54 -18.16 -22.25
CA PHE A 80 -8.55 -17.10 -22.43
C PHE A 80 -7.92 -17.14 -23.82
N VAL A 81 -7.55 -18.32 -24.33
CA VAL A 81 -7.06 -18.48 -25.71
C VAL A 81 -8.08 -17.97 -26.73
N LYS A 82 -9.37 -18.25 -26.55
CA LYS A 82 -10.42 -17.71 -27.43
C LYS A 82 -10.50 -16.18 -27.39
N ILE A 83 -10.39 -15.58 -26.20
CA ILE A 83 -10.34 -14.12 -26.04
C ILE A 83 -9.13 -13.54 -26.81
N GLU A 84 -7.99 -14.24 -26.82
CA GLU A 84 -6.81 -13.83 -27.61
C GLU A 84 -7.00 -14.05 -29.12
N GLU A 85 -7.67 -15.12 -29.54
CA GLU A 85 -7.99 -15.40 -30.95
C GLU A 85 -8.93 -14.33 -31.54
N ASP A 86 -9.87 -13.83 -30.75
CA ASP A 86 -10.79 -12.73 -31.10
C ASP A 86 -10.18 -11.32 -30.91
N GLY A 87 -8.85 -11.24 -30.91
CA GLY A 87 -8.08 -10.01 -30.72
C GLY A 87 -8.26 -8.95 -31.83
N ASP A 88 -9.03 -9.24 -32.88
CA ASP A 88 -9.42 -8.26 -33.89
C ASP A 88 -10.48 -7.26 -33.37
N PHE A 89 -11.23 -7.62 -32.33
CA PHE A 89 -12.21 -6.74 -31.70
C PHE A 89 -12.20 -6.76 -30.16
N VAL A 90 -11.62 -7.78 -29.52
CA VAL A 90 -11.48 -7.85 -28.06
C VAL A 90 -10.09 -7.40 -27.65
N GLY A 91 -10.01 -6.53 -26.64
CA GLY A 91 -8.74 -6.15 -26.03
C GLY A 91 -8.78 -6.36 -24.52
N TRP A 92 -7.61 -6.60 -23.92
CA TRP A 92 -7.48 -6.79 -22.48
C TRP A 92 -6.20 -6.16 -21.94
N ALA A 93 -6.22 -5.84 -20.65
CA ALA A 93 -5.03 -5.46 -19.89
C ALA A 93 -5.18 -5.92 -18.44
N LEU A 94 -4.06 -6.19 -17.77
CA LEU A 94 -4.05 -6.64 -16.39
C LEU A 94 -2.85 -6.08 -15.63
N ASP A 95 -3.05 -5.80 -14.35
CA ASP A 95 -2.02 -5.45 -13.40
C ASP A 95 -1.87 -6.60 -12.40
N VAL A 96 -0.68 -7.19 -12.32
CA VAL A 96 -0.30 -8.17 -11.29
C VAL A 96 0.39 -7.43 -10.15
N LEU A 97 -0.26 -7.36 -9.00
CA LEU A 97 0.25 -6.75 -7.78
C LEU A 97 0.98 -7.80 -6.96
N SER A 98 2.27 -7.57 -6.70
CA SER A 98 3.05 -8.50 -5.89
C SER A 98 2.55 -8.55 -4.43
N PRO A 99 2.73 -9.68 -3.72
CA PRO A 99 2.42 -9.77 -2.29
C PRO A 99 3.21 -8.76 -1.45
N ASN A 100 4.42 -8.40 -1.90
CA ASN A 100 5.27 -7.41 -1.25
C ASN A 100 4.76 -5.97 -1.46
N LEU A 101 4.27 -5.61 -2.66
CA LEU A 101 3.56 -4.33 -2.89
C LEU A 101 2.35 -4.21 -1.97
N ILE A 102 1.54 -5.27 -1.89
CA ILE A 102 0.35 -5.29 -1.01
C ILE A 102 0.76 -5.11 0.45
N SER A 103 1.82 -5.79 0.89
CA SER A 103 2.33 -5.71 2.26
C SER A 103 2.84 -4.32 2.62
N THR A 104 3.75 -3.78 1.79
CA THR A 104 4.38 -2.47 2.00
C THR A 104 3.36 -1.33 1.91
N SER A 105 2.38 -1.43 1.01
CA SER A 105 1.25 -0.52 0.89
C SER A 105 0.43 -0.47 2.19
N MET A 106 0.02 -1.63 2.71
CA MET A 106 -0.88 -1.70 3.87
C MET A 106 -0.20 -1.48 5.22
N LEU A 107 1.10 -1.78 5.33
CA LEU A 107 1.91 -1.61 6.54
C LEU A 107 2.71 -0.30 6.52
N GLY A 108 2.47 0.56 5.54
CA GLY A 108 3.10 1.88 5.44
C GLY A 108 2.72 2.81 6.60
N ARG A 109 3.47 3.91 6.73
CA ARG A 109 3.24 4.93 7.78
C ARG A 109 1.87 5.61 7.65
N VAL A 110 1.42 5.82 6.42
CA VAL A 110 0.08 6.32 6.09
C VAL A 110 -0.79 5.10 5.86
N LYS A 111 -1.94 5.05 6.53
CA LYS A 111 -2.90 3.96 6.37
C LYS A 111 -3.38 3.93 4.92
N TYR A 112 -3.10 2.82 4.23
CA TYR A 112 -3.59 2.57 2.89
C TYR A 112 -4.15 1.15 2.83
N ASN A 113 -5.48 1.05 2.95
CA ASN A 113 -6.14 -0.24 3.08
C ASN A 113 -6.31 -0.96 1.73
N LEU A 114 -6.65 -2.25 1.78
CA LEU A 114 -6.80 -3.08 0.59
C LEU A 114 -7.88 -2.56 -0.37
N ASN A 115 -8.97 -1.97 0.16
CA ASN A 115 -10.00 -1.35 -0.69
C ASN A 115 -9.42 -0.20 -1.51
N SER A 116 -8.63 0.68 -0.88
CA SER A 116 -8.01 1.82 -1.55
C SER A 116 -7.03 1.36 -2.62
N LEU A 117 -6.18 0.36 -2.31
CA LEU A 117 -5.28 -0.27 -3.28
C LEU A 117 -6.05 -0.89 -4.46
N SER A 118 -7.14 -1.61 -4.19
CA SER A 118 -8.02 -2.17 -5.21
C SER A 118 -8.62 -1.11 -6.12
N HIS A 119 -9.24 -0.07 -5.55
CA HIS A 119 -9.90 0.99 -6.30
C HIS A 119 -8.91 1.78 -7.16
N ASP A 120 -7.73 2.10 -6.62
CA ASP A 120 -6.70 2.85 -7.35
C ASP A 120 -6.12 2.01 -8.49
N THR A 121 -6.02 0.69 -8.32
CA THR A 121 -5.55 -0.22 -9.38
C THR A 121 -6.57 -0.35 -10.50
N ALA A 122 -7.85 -0.54 -10.16
CA ALA A 122 -8.94 -0.56 -11.14
C ALA A 122 -9.01 0.76 -11.92
N THR A 123 -8.95 1.90 -11.22
CA THR A 123 -8.89 3.24 -11.83
C THR A 123 -7.69 3.36 -12.77
N GLY A 124 -6.52 2.90 -12.35
CA GLY A 124 -5.30 2.93 -13.16
C GLY A 124 -5.37 2.09 -14.44
N LEU A 125 -6.09 0.97 -14.44
CA LEU A 125 -6.31 0.16 -15.64
C LEU A 125 -7.34 0.79 -16.59
N VAL A 126 -8.42 1.36 -16.06
CA VAL A 126 -9.40 2.11 -16.87
C VAL A 126 -8.70 3.31 -17.53
N GLN A 127 -7.92 4.07 -16.77
CA GLN A 127 -7.14 5.18 -17.30
C GLN A 127 -6.14 4.72 -18.37
N TYR A 128 -5.48 3.57 -18.16
CA TYR A 128 -4.58 2.99 -19.15
C TYR A 128 -5.28 2.71 -20.48
N ALA A 129 -6.49 2.15 -20.48
CA ALA A 129 -7.24 1.93 -21.72
C ALA A 129 -7.52 3.25 -22.46
N LEU A 130 -7.89 4.31 -21.73
CA LEU A 130 -8.11 5.64 -22.29
C LEU A 130 -6.83 6.22 -22.88
N ASP A 131 -5.71 6.13 -22.17
CA ASP A 131 -4.39 6.62 -22.62
C ASP A 131 -3.91 5.88 -23.86
N GLN A 132 -4.25 4.58 -23.96
CA GLN A 132 -4.00 3.77 -25.15
C GLN A 132 -4.94 4.12 -26.31
N GLY A 133 -5.90 5.03 -26.15
CA GLY A 133 -6.79 5.53 -27.20
C GLY A 133 -8.03 4.66 -27.43
N VAL A 134 -8.41 3.81 -26.49
CA VAL A 134 -9.68 3.08 -26.51
C VAL A 134 -10.82 4.07 -26.24
N LYS A 135 -11.85 4.08 -27.09
CA LYS A 135 -13.03 4.94 -26.91
C LYS A 135 -14.03 4.32 -25.93
N VAL A 136 -13.67 4.27 -24.65
CA VAL A 136 -14.52 3.72 -23.59
C VAL A 136 -15.75 4.62 -23.37
N ALA A 137 -16.94 4.05 -23.51
CA ALA A 137 -18.22 4.71 -23.27
C ALA A 137 -18.92 4.21 -22.00
N GLN A 138 -18.77 2.91 -21.70
CA GLN A 138 -19.38 2.25 -20.53
C GLN A 138 -18.34 1.42 -19.79
N VAL A 139 -18.37 1.47 -18.45
CA VAL A 139 -17.52 0.68 -17.56
C VAL A 139 -18.39 -0.10 -16.58
N PHE A 140 -18.21 -1.42 -16.55
CA PHE A 140 -18.84 -2.33 -15.61
C PHE A 140 -17.79 -2.91 -14.68
N VAL A 141 -18.04 -2.89 -13.37
CA VAL A 141 -17.06 -3.33 -12.35
C VAL A 141 -17.71 -4.32 -11.39
N ASP A 142 -17.03 -5.44 -11.11
CA ASP A 142 -17.41 -6.33 -10.01
C ASP A 142 -16.93 -5.78 -8.66
N THR A 143 -17.73 -5.99 -7.62
CA THR A 143 -17.36 -5.61 -6.25
C THR A 143 -17.80 -6.64 -5.22
N VAL A 144 -16.99 -6.78 -4.18
CA VAL A 144 -17.29 -7.57 -2.98
C VAL A 144 -17.89 -6.73 -1.84
N GLY A 145 -17.98 -5.41 -2.03
CA GLY A 145 -18.47 -4.44 -1.03
C GLY A 145 -19.64 -3.59 -1.53
N PRO A 146 -20.07 -2.58 -0.75
CA PRO A 146 -21.17 -1.68 -1.14
C PRO A 146 -20.82 -0.95 -2.45
N PRO A 147 -21.59 -1.16 -3.53
CA PRO A 147 -21.27 -0.62 -4.85
C PRO A 147 -21.38 0.90 -4.93
N GLU A 148 -22.20 1.53 -4.09
CA GLU A 148 -22.55 2.94 -4.18
C GLU A 148 -21.32 3.84 -4.03
N THR A 149 -20.58 3.67 -2.93
CA THR A 149 -19.36 4.46 -2.65
C THR A 149 -18.27 4.24 -3.68
N TYR A 150 -18.17 3.04 -4.23
CA TYR A 150 -17.16 2.72 -5.24
C TYR A 150 -17.55 3.32 -6.61
N GLN A 151 -18.84 3.26 -6.96
CA GLN A 151 -19.36 3.85 -8.18
C GLN A 151 -19.20 5.37 -8.16
N GLU A 152 -19.56 6.04 -7.07
CA GLU A 152 -19.37 7.49 -6.92
C GLU A 152 -17.92 7.88 -7.14
N ARG A 153 -16.99 7.20 -6.47
CA ARG A 153 -15.54 7.47 -6.61
C ARG A 153 -15.04 7.26 -8.05
N LEU A 154 -15.44 6.19 -8.72
CA LEU A 154 -15.05 5.95 -10.11
C LEU A 154 -15.70 6.95 -11.08
N GLN A 155 -16.96 7.31 -10.82
CA GLN A 155 -17.69 8.28 -11.64
C GLN A 155 -17.09 9.69 -11.52
N GLU A 156 -16.56 10.06 -10.35
CA GLU A 156 -15.77 11.27 -10.14
C GLU A 156 -14.44 11.24 -10.93
N CYS A 157 -13.76 10.09 -10.97
CA CYS A 157 -12.55 9.93 -11.77
C CYS A 157 -12.82 9.98 -13.28
N PHE A 158 -13.97 9.49 -13.73
CA PHE A 158 -14.33 9.40 -15.15
C PHE A 158 -15.71 10.03 -15.48
N PRO A 159 -15.87 11.36 -15.38
CA PRO A 159 -17.19 12.00 -15.54
C PRO A 159 -17.83 11.85 -16.94
N GLY A 160 -17.04 11.58 -17.97
CA GLY A 160 -17.50 11.40 -19.35
C GLY A 160 -17.86 9.97 -19.73
N ILE A 161 -17.76 9.02 -18.79
CA ILE A 161 -17.99 7.59 -19.01
C ILE A 161 -19.11 7.14 -18.09
N GLU A 162 -20.03 6.31 -18.60
CA GLU A 162 -21.08 5.70 -17.77
C GLU A 162 -20.46 4.57 -16.94
N VAL A 163 -20.34 4.78 -15.62
CA VAL A 163 -19.79 3.79 -14.70
C VAL A 163 -20.90 3.09 -13.94
N THR A 164 -20.92 1.76 -14.00
CA THR A 164 -21.82 0.89 -13.24
C THR A 164 -21.03 -0.11 -12.41
N VAL A 165 -21.18 -0.05 -11.09
CA VAL A 165 -20.57 -1.02 -10.16
C VAL A 165 -21.67 -1.91 -9.62
N LYS A 166 -21.52 -3.23 -9.72
CA LYS A 166 -22.48 -4.20 -9.18
C LYS A 166 -21.79 -5.38 -8.54
N ALA A 167 -22.39 -5.92 -7.49
CA ALA A 167 -21.97 -7.20 -6.96
C ALA A 167 -22.36 -8.33 -7.94
N LYS A 168 -21.46 -9.30 -8.13
CA LYS A 168 -21.62 -10.41 -9.09
C LYS A 168 -21.82 -9.92 -10.53
N ALA A 169 -21.12 -8.84 -10.89
CA ALA A 169 -21.17 -8.28 -12.23
C ALA A 169 -20.64 -9.26 -13.29
N ASP A 170 -19.75 -10.17 -12.90
CA ASP A 170 -19.23 -11.27 -13.73
C ASP A 170 -20.32 -12.21 -14.27
N ALA A 171 -21.44 -12.36 -13.54
CA ALA A 171 -22.59 -13.15 -13.97
C ALA A 171 -23.61 -12.35 -14.80
N LEU A 172 -23.50 -11.03 -14.82
CA LEU A 172 -24.46 -10.12 -15.46
C LEU A 172 -23.94 -9.56 -16.79
N TYR A 173 -22.62 -9.35 -16.89
CA TYR A 173 -22.00 -8.64 -18.00
C TYR A 173 -20.88 -9.49 -18.62
N PRO A 174 -20.99 -9.87 -19.92
CA PRO A 174 -19.98 -10.69 -20.59
C PRO A 174 -18.56 -10.12 -20.52
N VAL A 175 -18.42 -8.79 -20.60
CA VAL A 175 -17.12 -8.10 -20.49
C VAL A 175 -16.47 -8.24 -19.11
N VAL A 176 -17.27 -8.23 -18.03
CA VAL A 176 -16.76 -8.43 -16.67
C VAL A 176 -16.38 -9.89 -16.48
N SER A 177 -17.20 -10.79 -17.01
CA SER A 177 -16.89 -12.22 -17.00
C SER A 177 -15.57 -12.52 -17.70
N ALA A 178 -15.33 -11.89 -18.85
CA ALA A 178 -14.09 -12.02 -19.61
C ALA A 178 -12.89 -11.45 -18.84
N ALA A 179 -13.04 -10.27 -18.24
CA ALA A 179 -12.04 -9.72 -17.33
C ALA A 179 -11.72 -10.68 -16.17
N SER A 180 -12.74 -11.32 -15.59
CA SER A 180 -12.54 -12.30 -14.52
C SER A 180 -11.76 -13.53 -14.98
N ILE A 181 -11.97 -14.01 -16.21
CA ILE A 181 -11.17 -15.10 -16.79
C ILE A 181 -9.71 -14.65 -16.92
N CYS A 182 -9.47 -13.48 -17.52
CA CYS A 182 -8.12 -12.92 -17.66
C CYS A 182 -7.40 -12.81 -16.31
N ALA A 183 -8.06 -12.24 -15.29
CA ALA A 183 -7.48 -12.09 -13.95
C ALA A 183 -7.16 -13.45 -13.31
N LYS A 184 -8.08 -14.40 -13.41
CA LYS A 184 -7.95 -15.74 -12.83
C LYS A 184 -6.84 -16.57 -13.48
N VAL A 185 -6.78 -16.59 -14.81
CA VAL A 185 -5.72 -17.29 -15.57
C VAL A 185 -4.36 -16.67 -15.25
N ALA A 186 -4.27 -15.33 -15.26
CA ALA A 186 -3.04 -14.63 -14.92
C ALA A 186 -2.57 -14.93 -13.49
N ARG A 187 -3.49 -14.93 -12.52
CA ARG A 187 -3.17 -15.26 -11.13
C ARG A 187 -2.66 -16.69 -11.00
N ASP A 188 -3.32 -17.66 -11.63
CA ASP A 188 -2.94 -19.07 -11.52
C ASP A 188 -1.58 -19.32 -12.20
N GLN A 189 -1.32 -18.71 -13.35
CA GLN A 189 0.00 -18.73 -14.00
C GLN A 189 1.08 -18.06 -13.15
N ALA A 190 0.79 -16.90 -12.53
CA ALA A 190 1.73 -16.18 -11.67
C ALA A 190 2.11 -16.98 -10.43
N VAL A 191 1.16 -17.68 -9.83
CA VAL A 191 1.36 -18.51 -8.64
C VAL A 191 2.13 -19.79 -8.98
N LYS A 192 1.84 -20.42 -10.13
CA LYS A 192 2.56 -21.62 -10.62
C LYS A 192 4.01 -21.34 -10.99
N ASN A 193 4.26 -20.20 -11.63
CA ASN A 193 5.59 -19.81 -12.12
C ASN A 193 6.28 -18.82 -11.17
N TRP A 194 5.86 -18.76 -9.90
CA TRP A 194 6.40 -17.78 -8.96
C TRP A 194 7.88 -18.03 -8.70
N HIS A 195 8.71 -17.03 -8.94
CA HIS A 195 10.12 -17.06 -8.60
C HIS A 195 10.34 -16.42 -7.23
N PHE A 196 10.93 -17.17 -6.30
CA PHE A 196 11.27 -16.65 -4.98
C PHE A 196 12.56 -15.84 -5.07
N VAL A 197 12.55 -14.63 -4.51
CA VAL A 197 13.74 -13.77 -4.44
C VAL A 197 14.73 -14.32 -3.42
N GLU A 198 14.21 -14.96 -2.37
CA GLU A 198 14.99 -15.57 -1.30
C GLU A 198 15.58 -16.92 -1.74
N THR A 199 16.84 -17.16 -1.41
CA THR A 199 17.45 -18.50 -1.52
C THR A 199 16.98 -19.37 -0.36
N LEU A 200 15.79 -19.95 -0.50
CA LEU A 200 15.23 -20.86 0.50
C LEU A 200 15.79 -22.27 0.29
N GLN A 201 16.38 -22.86 1.34
CA GLN A 201 16.67 -24.30 1.37
C GLN A 201 15.33 -25.04 1.40
N ASP A 202 15.18 -26.07 0.57
CA ASP A 202 13.95 -26.88 0.45
C ASP A 202 12.69 -26.07 0.11
N LEU A 203 12.71 -25.35 -1.04
CA LEU A 203 11.54 -24.71 -1.63
C LEU A 203 10.40 -25.72 -1.83
N ASP A 204 9.51 -25.79 -0.86
CA ASP A 204 8.29 -26.56 -0.92
C ASP A 204 7.26 -25.75 -1.71
N ALA A 205 7.21 -25.97 -3.02
CA ALA A 205 6.23 -25.31 -3.89
C ALA A 205 4.78 -25.75 -3.61
N ASP A 206 4.57 -26.67 -2.66
CA ASP A 206 3.28 -27.21 -2.31
C ASP A 206 2.63 -26.50 -1.10
N TYR A 207 2.40 -25.19 -1.24
CA TYR A 207 1.80 -24.33 -0.22
C TYR A 207 0.27 -24.42 -0.10
N GLY A 208 -0.36 -25.35 -0.83
CA GLY A 208 -1.82 -25.49 -0.89
C GLY A 208 -2.52 -24.39 -1.68
N SER A 209 -3.74 -24.04 -1.29
CA SER A 209 -4.58 -23.06 -1.99
C SER A 209 -4.08 -21.61 -1.86
N GLY A 210 -3.25 -21.33 -0.84
CA GLY A 210 -2.81 -19.99 -0.47
C GLY A 210 -3.82 -19.22 0.37
N TYR A 211 -4.99 -19.80 0.68
CA TYR A 211 -6.00 -19.15 1.52
C TYR A 211 -5.71 -19.34 3.01
N PRO A 212 -6.01 -18.33 3.85
CA PRO A 212 -5.71 -18.38 5.28
C PRO A 212 -6.46 -19.47 6.04
N ASN A 213 -7.52 -20.07 5.47
CA ASN A 213 -8.30 -21.12 6.10
C ASN A 213 -7.82 -22.54 5.74
N ASP A 214 -6.97 -22.68 4.72
CA ASP A 214 -6.44 -23.96 4.27
C ASP A 214 -5.42 -24.52 5.27
N PRO A 215 -5.63 -25.73 5.81
CA PRO A 215 -4.67 -26.38 6.70
C PRO A 215 -3.26 -26.49 6.11
N LYS A 216 -3.15 -26.76 4.80
CA LYS A 216 -1.87 -26.92 4.12
C LYS A 216 -1.11 -25.60 4.03
N THR A 217 -1.81 -24.52 3.68
CA THR A 217 -1.24 -23.16 3.70
C THR A 217 -0.80 -22.74 5.09
N LYS A 218 -1.57 -23.05 6.14
CA LYS A 218 -1.15 -22.77 7.53
C LYS A 218 0.10 -23.56 7.94
N ALA A 219 0.20 -24.82 7.52
CA ALA A 219 1.37 -25.65 7.79
C ALA A 219 2.60 -25.11 7.05
N TRP A 220 2.43 -24.72 5.79
CA TRP A 220 3.49 -24.10 4.99
C TRP A 220 4.01 -22.82 5.62
N LEU A 221 3.12 -21.92 6.07
CA LEU A 221 3.53 -20.70 6.77
C LEU A 221 4.39 -21.01 8.00
N ARG A 222 3.93 -21.87 8.91
CA ARG A 222 4.71 -22.20 10.12
C ARG A 222 6.06 -22.85 9.81
N LYS A 223 6.14 -23.65 8.75
CA LYS A 223 7.40 -24.28 8.32
C LYS A 223 8.43 -23.25 7.80
N HIS A 224 7.97 -22.13 7.24
CA HIS A 224 8.81 -21.14 6.56
C HIS A 224 8.88 -19.80 7.31
N VAL A 225 8.72 -19.82 8.64
CA VAL A 225 8.98 -18.65 9.48
C VAL A 225 10.44 -18.70 9.94
N GLU A 226 11.18 -17.64 9.66
CA GLU A 226 12.55 -17.44 10.13
C GLU A 226 12.51 -16.41 11.29
N PRO A 227 13.20 -16.65 12.41
CA PRO A 227 13.12 -15.80 13.61
C PRO A 227 13.37 -14.30 13.39
N VAL A 228 14.26 -13.92 12.48
CA VAL A 228 14.66 -12.52 12.26
C VAL A 228 13.86 -11.86 11.13
N PHE A 229 13.79 -12.50 9.97
CA PHE A 229 13.18 -11.95 8.75
C PHE A 229 11.69 -12.28 8.61
N GLY A 230 11.19 -13.26 9.37
CA GLY A 230 9.81 -13.71 9.27
C GLY A 230 9.60 -14.59 8.04
N PHE A 231 8.92 -14.08 7.02
CA PHE A 231 8.51 -14.85 5.84
C PHE A 231 9.23 -14.43 4.56
N PRO A 232 9.24 -15.27 3.51
CA PRO A 232 9.61 -14.82 2.17
C PRO A 232 8.57 -13.83 1.62
N GLN A 233 8.99 -13.00 0.65
CA GLN A 233 8.17 -11.96 0.01
C GLN A 233 6.92 -12.47 -0.71
N PHE A 234 6.81 -13.79 -0.92
CA PHE A 234 5.59 -14.43 -1.42
C PHE A 234 4.41 -14.32 -0.43
N VAL A 235 4.68 -14.12 0.86
CA VAL A 235 3.68 -13.98 1.91
C VAL A 235 3.23 -12.53 2.04
N ARG A 236 1.92 -12.32 2.16
CA ARG A 236 1.35 -10.99 2.44
C ARG A 236 1.39 -10.71 3.94
N PHE A 237 2.39 -9.95 4.39
CA PHE A 237 2.62 -9.60 5.80
C PHE A 237 1.47 -8.80 6.43
N SER A 238 0.66 -8.12 5.61
CA SER A 238 -0.50 -7.36 6.09
C SER A 238 -1.70 -8.23 6.51
N TRP A 239 -1.67 -9.54 6.25
CA TRP A 239 -2.75 -10.45 6.65
C TRP A 239 -2.65 -10.82 8.12
N ARG A 240 -3.79 -10.85 8.81
CA ARG A 240 -3.88 -11.22 10.23
C ARG A 240 -3.29 -12.60 10.51
N THR A 241 -3.45 -13.56 9.59
CA THR A 241 -2.89 -14.92 9.75
C THR A 241 -1.36 -14.88 9.79
N ALA A 242 -0.72 -14.10 8.91
CA ALA A 242 0.73 -13.94 8.90
C ALA A 242 1.22 -13.20 10.16
N GLN A 243 0.56 -12.08 10.51
CA GLN A 243 0.89 -11.32 11.72
C GLN A 243 0.82 -12.16 12.99
N SER A 244 -0.25 -12.94 13.16
CA SER A 244 -0.44 -13.81 14.33
C SER A 244 0.62 -14.90 14.46
N ILE A 245 1.24 -15.32 13.36
CA ILE A 245 2.32 -16.31 13.36
C ILE A 245 3.64 -15.62 13.73
N LEU A 246 3.95 -14.47 13.12
CA LEU A 246 5.14 -13.68 13.45
C LEU A 246 5.18 -13.29 14.93
N GLU A 247 4.06 -12.86 15.50
CA GLU A 247 3.96 -12.51 16.92
C GLU A 247 4.25 -13.68 17.88
N LYS A 248 4.17 -14.93 17.42
CA LYS A 248 4.33 -16.13 18.24
C LYS A 248 5.64 -16.87 17.99
N GLU A 249 6.11 -16.85 16.74
CA GLU A 249 7.18 -17.72 16.25
C GLU A 249 8.43 -16.94 15.81
N ALA A 250 8.34 -15.60 15.63
CA ALA A 250 9.47 -14.74 15.29
C ALA A 250 9.85 -13.81 16.46
N GLU A 251 11.02 -13.17 16.33
CA GLU A 251 11.54 -12.23 17.32
C GLU A 251 10.73 -10.92 17.34
N GLY A 252 10.66 -10.31 18.53
CA GLY A 252 9.92 -9.06 18.72
C GLY A 252 10.62 -7.87 18.05
N VAL A 253 9.93 -7.18 17.14
CA VAL A 253 10.44 -5.98 16.45
C VAL A 253 9.65 -4.74 16.89
N LEU A 254 10.37 -3.67 17.26
CA LEU A 254 9.80 -2.37 17.60
C LEU A 254 10.00 -1.38 16.46
N TRP A 255 8.91 -0.76 16.02
CA TRP A 255 8.90 0.22 14.93
C TRP A 255 8.62 1.62 15.45
N TRP A 256 9.25 2.62 14.83
CA TRP A 256 8.91 4.02 15.05
C TRP A 256 7.58 4.35 14.37
N VAL A 257 6.54 4.60 15.17
CA VAL A 257 5.22 5.02 14.68
C VAL A 257 4.93 6.45 15.16
N SER A 258 4.49 7.33 14.26
CA SER A 258 4.06 8.68 14.64
C SER A 258 2.77 8.61 15.46
N ARG A 259 2.64 9.39 16.55
CA ARG A 259 1.47 9.38 17.46
C ARG A 259 0.11 9.50 16.74
N ARG A 260 0.07 10.16 15.58
CA ARG A 260 -1.14 10.30 14.76
C ARG A 260 -1.72 8.97 14.25
N CYS A 261 -0.95 7.89 14.21
CA CYS A 261 -1.43 6.60 13.71
C CYS A 261 -2.16 5.76 14.78
N CYS A 262 -2.01 6.08 16.07
CA CYS A 262 -2.52 5.26 17.18
C CYS A 262 -3.99 5.51 17.54
N GLU A 263 -4.57 6.67 17.22
CA GLU A 263 -5.85 7.10 17.80
C GLU A 263 -7.11 6.45 17.16
N GLU A 264 -6.98 5.80 16.00
CA GLU A 264 -8.14 5.30 15.23
C GLU A 264 -8.21 3.77 15.11
N GLY A 265 -7.22 3.03 15.61
CA GLY A 265 -7.27 1.57 15.66
C GLY A 265 -7.40 1.14 17.10
N GLY A 266 -8.55 0.58 17.49
CA GLY A 266 -8.83 0.08 18.85
C GLY A 266 -7.92 -1.06 19.30
N ARG A 267 -6.63 -0.77 19.47
CA ARG A 267 -5.63 -1.59 20.15
C ARG A 267 -4.87 -0.65 21.06
N GLU A 268 -4.96 -0.92 22.36
CA GLU A 268 -3.91 -0.55 23.31
C GLU A 268 -2.62 -1.23 22.83
N ALA A 269 -1.86 -0.54 21.96
CA ALA A 269 -0.43 -0.74 21.92
C ALA A 269 0.04 -0.46 23.34
N ARG A 270 0.71 -1.43 23.97
CA ARG A 270 1.23 -1.38 25.33
C ARG A 270 1.86 -0.01 25.58
N ALA A 271 1.11 0.87 26.24
CA ALA A 271 1.49 2.25 26.43
C ALA A 271 2.61 2.30 27.47
N GLN A 272 3.79 2.77 27.09
CA GLN A 272 4.85 3.17 28.00
C GLN A 272 5.65 4.36 27.43
N PRO A 273 6.30 5.14 28.31
CA PRO A 273 6.11 6.58 28.36
C PRO A 273 6.85 7.29 27.23
N SER A 274 6.19 8.34 26.76
CA SER A 274 6.78 9.41 25.97
C SER A 274 8.14 9.82 26.55
N LEU A 275 9.23 9.65 25.80
CA LEU A 275 10.34 10.59 25.94
C LEU A 275 9.82 11.94 25.43
N GLU A 276 9.40 12.79 26.36
CA GLU A 276 9.15 14.20 26.09
C GLU A 276 10.49 14.88 25.77
N ILE A 277 10.70 15.23 24.51
CA ILE A 277 11.69 16.25 24.17
C ILE A 277 10.98 17.59 24.37
N PRO A 278 11.38 18.45 25.33
CA PRO A 278 10.76 19.75 25.50
C PRO A 278 11.02 20.59 24.25
N ALA A 279 9.97 21.22 23.72
CA ALA A 279 10.15 22.22 22.68
C ALA A 279 11.05 23.36 23.21
N PRO A 280 12.00 23.88 22.41
CA PRO A 280 12.83 24.99 22.85
C PRO A 280 11.93 26.21 23.16
N PRO A 281 12.19 26.95 24.26
CA PRO A 281 11.38 28.11 24.58
C PRO A 281 11.50 29.15 23.47
N ARG A 282 10.34 29.60 22.96
CA ARG A 282 10.28 30.75 22.04
C ARG A 282 10.74 32.00 22.80
N PRO A 283 11.52 32.89 22.17
CA PRO A 283 11.83 34.17 22.78
C PRO A 283 10.54 34.99 22.92
N THR A 284 10.20 35.33 24.17
CA THR A 284 9.12 36.26 24.49
C THR A 284 9.53 37.66 24.05
N ALA A 285 8.93 38.14 22.96
CA ALA A 285 8.91 39.56 22.65
C ALA A 285 8.03 40.26 23.69
N GLN A 286 8.65 40.99 24.63
CA GLN A 286 7.92 41.92 25.48
C GLN A 286 7.54 43.14 24.64
N SER A 287 6.22 43.29 24.46
CA SER A 287 5.56 44.51 24.05
C SER A 287 5.75 45.58 25.12
N GLY A 288 6.48 46.65 24.80
CA GLY A 288 6.46 47.91 25.55
C GLY A 288 6.11 49.04 24.59
N GLN A 289 4.89 49.57 24.70
CA GLN A 289 4.39 50.68 23.89
C GLN A 289 5.21 51.96 24.07
N CYS A 290 5.34 52.70 22.97
CA CYS A 290 5.86 54.06 22.88
C CYS A 290 5.19 55.03 23.87
N HIS A 291 5.99 55.87 24.53
CA HIS A 291 5.63 57.27 24.75
C HIS A 291 6.80 58.19 24.42
N HIS A 292 6.45 59.27 23.73
CA HIS A 292 7.28 60.29 23.12
C HIS A 292 7.69 61.36 24.15
N LEU A 293 8.87 61.97 23.93
CA LEU A 293 9.24 63.40 24.11
C LEU A 293 10.36 63.76 25.11
N SER A 294 11.42 64.31 24.49
CA SER A 294 12.14 65.55 24.80
C SER A 294 13.25 65.60 25.87
N ARG A 295 14.46 65.86 25.35
CA ARG A 295 15.59 66.66 25.87
C ARG A 295 15.46 67.26 27.28
N ARG A 296 16.51 67.07 28.09
CA ARG A 296 17.33 68.15 28.70
C ARG A 296 18.66 67.61 29.25
N GLU A 297 19.70 68.42 29.04
CA GLU A 297 21.04 68.34 29.64
C GLU A 297 20.96 68.62 31.15
N ASP A 298 21.86 68.00 31.94
CA ASP A 298 22.86 68.69 32.77
C ASP A 298 23.31 67.90 34.02
N SER A 299 24.62 67.99 34.22
CA SER A 299 25.33 68.15 35.50
C SER A 299 25.62 66.95 36.43
N ALA A 300 26.83 67.06 36.96
CA ALA A 300 27.61 66.09 37.71
C ALA A 300 27.39 66.14 39.24
N THR A 301 27.97 65.14 39.91
CA THR A 301 28.50 65.03 41.30
C THR A 301 28.10 63.65 41.85
N GLY A 302 28.94 62.75 42.35
CA GLY A 302 30.26 62.83 42.97
C GLY A 302 30.15 62.27 44.39
N HIS A 303 30.58 61.01 44.65
CA HIS A 303 31.35 60.62 45.84
C HIS A 303 31.76 59.14 45.87
N GLN A 304 32.92 58.92 46.49
CA GLN A 304 33.79 57.74 46.55
C GLN A 304 33.45 56.79 47.71
N GLU A 305 33.84 55.52 47.57
CA GLU A 305 34.42 54.58 48.57
C GLU A 305 34.59 53.24 47.80
N GLY A 306 35.73 52.58 47.60
CA GLY A 306 36.95 52.25 48.36
C GLY A 306 37.31 50.78 47.98
N PRO A 307 38.58 50.35 47.81
CA PRO A 307 38.91 49.05 47.21
C PRO A 307 38.90 47.93 48.25
N GLY A 308 37.78 47.22 48.37
CA GLY A 308 37.61 46.06 49.24
C GLY A 308 38.00 44.75 48.56
N ARG A 309 39.18 44.24 48.93
CA ARG A 309 39.76 42.92 48.61
C ARG A 309 38.72 41.78 48.47
N ILE A 310 38.87 41.04 47.37
CA ILE A 310 38.38 39.67 47.17
C ILE A 310 38.84 38.81 48.35
N MET A 311 37.90 38.25 49.11
CA MET A 311 38.17 37.24 50.13
C MET A 311 37.32 35.99 49.87
N SER A 312 38.03 34.86 49.92
CA SER A 312 37.55 33.47 49.95
C SER A 312 36.86 32.93 48.70
N TYR A 313 37.71 32.38 47.85
CA TYR A 313 37.46 31.15 47.12
C TYR A 313 37.09 30.00 48.09
N PHE A 314 36.18 29.12 47.63
CA PHE A 314 35.82 27.81 48.21
C PHE A 314 35.08 27.81 49.55
N SER A 315 33.75 27.81 49.49
CA SER A 315 32.90 27.08 50.44
C SER A 315 31.51 26.82 49.84
N LYS A 316 31.45 26.04 48.76
CA LYS A 316 30.27 25.23 48.43
C LYS A 316 30.80 23.89 47.91
N GLY A 317 30.49 22.80 48.62
CA GLY A 317 30.76 21.45 48.14
C GLY A 317 30.09 21.20 46.78
N PRO A 318 30.51 20.17 46.02
CA PRO A 318 29.93 19.91 44.72
C PRO A 318 28.45 19.58 44.90
N GLN A 319 27.58 20.54 44.62
CA GLN A 319 26.19 20.24 44.33
C GLN A 319 26.20 19.50 43.00
N THR A 320 26.13 18.17 43.06
CA THR A 320 25.86 17.31 41.91
C THR A 320 24.42 17.53 41.48
N HIS A 321 24.16 18.67 40.85
CA HIS A 321 23.02 18.77 39.94
C HIS A 321 23.39 17.92 38.72
N PRO A 322 22.57 16.95 38.29
CA PRO A 322 22.84 16.26 37.04
C PRO A 322 22.85 17.31 35.93
N HIS A 323 24.05 17.63 35.43
CA HIS A 323 24.18 18.50 34.27
C HIS A 323 23.51 17.77 33.12
N LEU A 324 22.36 18.28 32.70
CA LEU A 324 21.73 17.85 31.46
C LEU A 324 22.78 17.92 30.35
N PRO A 325 22.95 16.86 29.53
CA PRO A 325 23.99 16.84 28.51
C PRO A 325 23.87 18.07 27.62
N HIS A 326 25.01 18.65 27.24
CA HIS A 326 25.01 19.84 26.39
C HIS A 326 24.16 19.56 25.15
N ARG A 327 23.33 20.53 24.75
CA ARG A 327 22.34 20.40 23.67
C ARG A 327 22.91 19.76 22.39
N TYR A 328 24.17 20.07 22.08
CA TYR A 328 24.94 19.44 21.00
C TYR A 328 24.88 17.90 21.01
N PHE A 329 25.04 17.26 22.17
CA PHE A 329 25.02 15.81 22.35
C PHE A 329 23.61 15.25 22.30
N GLN A 330 22.65 15.93 22.95
CA GLN A 330 21.24 15.52 22.96
C GLN A 330 20.65 15.47 21.54
N GLU A 331 20.87 16.52 20.72
CA GLU A 331 20.37 16.57 19.35
C GLU A 331 20.98 15.50 18.42
N ARG A 332 22.10 14.89 18.84
CA ARG A 332 22.82 13.86 18.09
C ARG A 332 22.66 12.46 18.68
N GLY A 333 21.91 12.31 19.77
CA GLY A 333 21.76 11.04 20.49
C GLY A 333 23.09 10.51 21.05
N LEU A 334 24.00 11.41 21.43
CA LEU A 334 25.32 11.04 21.96
C LEU A 334 25.30 11.02 23.48
N GLU A 335 25.71 9.90 24.06
CA GLU A 335 25.86 9.71 25.50
C GLU A 335 27.23 9.10 25.81
N SER A 336 27.78 9.40 26.99
CA SER A 336 29.04 8.79 27.42
C SER A 336 28.82 7.33 27.79
N ALA A 337 29.61 6.43 27.20
CA ALA A 337 29.54 5.01 27.50
C ALA A 337 29.94 4.75 28.97
N THR A 338 29.03 4.18 29.74
CA THR A 338 29.29 3.70 31.12
C THR A 338 29.74 2.24 31.16
N THR A 339 29.52 1.53 30.06
CA THR A 339 29.89 0.12 29.81
C THR A 339 30.24 -0.03 28.33
N LEU A 340 31.12 -0.98 28.00
CA LEU A 340 31.50 -1.30 26.63
C LEU A 340 30.56 -2.34 26.01
#